data_AF-A0A7D3ZF82-F1
#
_entry.id   AF-A0A7D3ZF82-F1
#
_cell.length_a   1.000
_cell.length_b   1.000
_cell.length_c   1.000
_cell.angle_alpha   90.00
_cell.angle_beta   90.00
_cell.angle_gamma   90.00
#
_symmetry.space_group_name_H-M   'P 1'
#
loop_
_entity.id
_entity.type
_entity.pdbx_description
1 polymer ?
#
loop_
_entity_poly.entity_id
_entity_poly.type
_entity_poly.pdbx_seq_one_letter_code
_entity_poly.pdbx_strand_id
1 'polypeptide(L)' 'MRSAFRRTWRRAVQTYHLACARDDAAKRKITIPSGVWVCDHCAEALLELNALREHVRTQHAYI' A
#
# COMPACT_ATOMS: atom_id res chain seq x y z
N MET A 1 25.03 -8.34 -20.41
CA MET A 1 23.69 -8.94 -20.64
C MET A 1 23.18 -9.82 -19.50
N ARG A 2 23.96 -10.77 -18.95
CA ARG A 2 23.54 -11.66 -17.83
C ARG A 2 23.00 -10.94 -16.57
N SER A 3 23.48 -9.73 -16.29
CA SER A 3 23.05 -8.94 -15.12
C SER A 3 21.66 -8.32 -15.28
N ALA A 4 21.26 -7.92 -16.50
CA ALA A 4 19.93 -7.37 -16.77
C ALA A 4 18.87 -8.46 -16.62
N PHE A 5 19.11 -9.65 -17.21
CA PHE A 5 18.23 -10.81 -17.07
C PHE A 5 18.00 -11.21 -15.60
N ARG A 6 19.07 -11.27 -14.78
CA ARG A 6 18.96 -11.56 -13.34
C ARG A 6 18.11 -10.52 -12.58
N ARG A 7 18.23 -9.24 -12.94
CA ARG A 7 17.42 -8.17 -12.32
C ARG A 7 15.94 -8.30 -12.70
N THR A 8 15.65 -8.52 -13.98
CA THR A 8 14.30 -8.73 -14.48
C THR A 8 13.66 -9.96 -13.85
N TRP A 9 14.40 -11.07 -13.78
CA TRP A 9 13.93 -12.29 -13.12
C TRP A 9 13.59 -12.07 -11.64
N ARG A 10 14.48 -11.39 -10.88
CA ARG A 10 14.19 -11.06 -9.48
C ARG A 10 12.92 -10.23 -9.32
N ARG A 11 12.71 -9.23 -10.18
CA ARG A 11 11.48 -8.42 -10.16
C ARG A 11 10.25 -9.27 -10.44
N ALA A 12 10.31 -10.14 -11.45
CA ALA A 12 9.20 -11.04 -11.80
C ALA A 12 8.84 -12.00 -10.64
N VAL A 13 9.84 -12.61 -10.02
CA VAL A 13 9.66 -13.48 -8.84
C VAL A 13 9.07 -12.70 -7.67
N GLN A 14 9.55 -11.48 -7.41
CA GLN A 14 9.01 -10.63 -6.36
C GLN A 14 7.54 -10.25 -6.62
N THR A 15 7.19 -9.88 -7.85
CA THR A 15 5.81 -9.57 -8.22
C THR A 15 4.90 -10.78 -8.09
N TYR A 16 5.38 -11.98 -8.44
CA TYR A 16 4.65 -13.22 -8.26
C TYR A 16 4.37 -13.52 -6.79
N HIS A 17 5.40 -13.46 -5.94
CA HIS A 17 5.22 -13.68 -4.49
C HIS A 17 4.27 -12.66 -3.87
N LEU A 18 4.34 -11.39 -4.28
CA LEU A 18 3.42 -10.36 -3.80
C LEU A 18 1.96 -10.69 -4.19
N ALA A 19 1.73 -11.17 -5.41
CA ALA A 19 0.39 -11.58 -5.84
C ALA A 19 -0.15 -12.73 -4.98
N CYS A 20 0.64 -13.81 -4.81
CA CYS A 20 0.25 -14.94 -3.95
C CYS A 20 -0.04 -14.51 -2.50
N ALA A 21 0.78 -13.62 -1.93
CA ALA A 21 0.57 -13.12 -0.58
C ALA A 21 -0.74 -12.32 -0.45
N ARG A 22 -1.12 -11.53 -1.47
CA ARG A 22 -2.40 -10.81 -1.49
C ARG A 22 -3.58 -11.77 -1.60
N ASP A 23 -3.48 -12.80 -2.43
CA ASP A 23 -4.53 -13.81 -2.57
C ASP A 23 -4.75 -14.58 -1.25
N ASP A 24 -3.67 -14.96 -0.58
CA ASP A 24 -3.75 -15.66 0.71
C ASP A 24 -4.32 -14.77 1.81
N ALA A 25 -3.97 -13.49 1.82
CA ALA A 25 -4.58 -12.51 2.72
C ALA A 25 -6.09 -12.38 2.48
N ALA A 26 -6.51 -12.30 1.22
CA ALA A 26 -7.94 -12.25 0.85
C ALA A 26 -8.70 -13.50 1.33
N LYS A 27 -8.13 -14.70 1.12
CA LYS A 27 -8.72 -15.97 1.63
C LYS A 27 -8.87 -15.97 3.15
N ARG A 28 -7.92 -15.37 3.87
CA ARG A 28 -7.92 -15.28 5.34
C ARG A 28 -8.71 -14.08 5.87
N LYS A 29 -9.38 -13.32 4.99
CA LYS A 29 -10.10 -12.08 5.33
C LYS A 29 -9.21 -11.05 6.04
N ILE A 30 -7.92 -11.04 5.70
CA ILE A 30 -6.96 -10.05 6.18
C ILE A 30 -7.03 -8.86 5.22
N THR A 31 -7.40 -7.69 5.76
CA THR A 31 -7.37 -6.44 5.00
C THR A 31 -5.92 -6.06 4.72
N ILE A 32 -5.53 -6.07 3.45
CA ILE A 32 -4.23 -5.56 3.02
C ILE A 32 -4.39 -4.07 2.74
N PRO A 33 -3.66 -3.20 3.45
CA PRO A 33 -3.72 -1.77 3.20
C PRO A 33 -3.25 -1.44 1.79
N SER A 34 -3.92 -0.50 1.13
CA SER A 34 -3.55 -0.07 -0.22
C SER A 34 -2.25 0.75 -0.24
N GLY A 35 -1.80 1.26 0.92
CA GLY A 35 -0.61 2.07 1.08
C GLY A 35 -0.52 2.71 2.47
N VAL A 36 0.40 3.66 2.64
CA VAL A 36 0.52 4.49 3.85
C VAL A 36 0.46 5.95 3.41
N TRP A 37 -0.47 6.70 3.99
CA TRP A 37 -0.71 8.11 3.72
C TRP A 37 -0.60 8.90 5.01
N VAL A 38 0.19 9.96 5.01
CA VAL A 38 0.39 10.79 6.20
C VAL A 38 -0.37 12.10 6.00
N CYS A 39 -1.14 12.51 7.00
CA CYS A 39 -1.79 13.82 6.99
C CYS A 39 -0.77 14.94 7.19
N ASP A 40 -0.76 15.93 6.29
CA ASP A 40 0.17 17.06 6.38
C ASP A 40 -0.13 18.02 7.56
N HIS A 41 -1.35 18.00 8.11
CA HIS A 41 -1.74 18.90 9.21
C HIS A 41 -1.39 18.35 10.60
N CYS A 42 -1.49 17.03 10.80
CA CYS A 42 -1.31 16.40 12.12
C CYS A 42 -0.37 15.19 12.14
N ALA A 43 0.25 14.84 11.02
CA ALA A 43 1.15 13.70 10.86
C ALA A 43 0.53 12.31 11.15
N GLU A 44 -0.80 12.20 11.23
CA GLU A 44 -1.48 10.92 11.39
C GLU A 44 -1.30 10.06 10.13
N ALA A 45 -0.91 8.79 10.32
CA ALA A 45 -0.73 7.83 9.24
C ALA A 45 -2.00 6.98 9.06
N LEU A 46 -2.59 7.06 7.87
CA LEU A 46 -3.75 6.28 7.46
C LEU A 46 -3.36 5.27 6.39
N LEU A 47 -4.04 4.12 6.42
CA LEU A 47 -3.72 2.96 5.59
C LEU A 47 -4.56 2.86 4.31
N GLU A 48 -5.41 3.85 4.06
CA GLU A 48 -6.25 3.97 2.86
C GLU A 48 -6.35 5.44 2.43
N LEU A 49 -6.21 5.72 1.12
CA LEU A 49 -6.30 7.09 0.60
C LEU A 49 -7.64 7.77 0.90
N ASN A 50 -8.74 7.00 0.81
CA ASN A 50 -10.07 7.53 1.12
C ASN A 50 -10.23 7.87 2.60
N ALA A 51 -9.62 7.07 3.49
CA ALA A 51 -9.60 7.38 4.92
C ALA A 51 -8.84 8.68 5.18
N LEU A 52 -7.69 8.93 4.52
CA LEU A 52 -6.98 10.21 4.63
C LEU A 52 -7.86 11.39 4.17
N ARG A 53 -8.53 11.26 3.01
CA ARG A 53 -9.41 12.33 2.50
C ARG A 53 -10.54 12.66 3.47
N GLU A 54 -11.16 11.63 4.04
CA GLU A 54 -12.19 11.81 5.06
C GLU A 54 -11.64 12.40 6.35
N HIS A 55 -10.47 11.96 6.80
CA HIS A 55 -9.75 12.51 7.95
C HIS A 55 -9.52 14.02 7.78
N VAL A 56 -8.94 14.45 6.64
CA VAL A 56 -8.73 15.89 6.38
C VAL A 56 -10.05 16.65 6.38
N ARG A 57 -11.08 16.10 5.72
CA ARG A 57 -12.40 16.74 5.64
C ARG A 57 -13.11 16.86 7.00
N THR A 58 -12.90 15.93 7.92
CA THR A 58 -13.64 15.88 9.19
C THR A 58 -12.87 16.49 10.36
N GLN A 59 -11.55 16.34 10.38
CA GLN A 59 -10.69 16.79 11.46
C GLN A 59 -10.06 18.17 11.19
N HIS A 60 -9.85 18.52 9.91
CA HIS A 60 -9.18 19.75 9.49
C HIS A 60 -10.10 20.66 8.66
N ALA A 61 -11.42 20.47 8.76
CA ALA A 61 -12.43 21.18 7.95
C ALA A 61 -12.42 22.70 8.11
N TYR A 62 -11.88 23.19 9.22
CA TYR A 62 -11.87 24.61 9.61
C TYR A 62 -10.43 25.15 9.81
N ILE A 63 -9.42 24.42 9.34
CA ILE A 63 -8.02 24.88 9.37
C ILE A 63 -7.72 25.71 8.12
#